data_AF-A0A8J7SMV2-F1
#
_entry.id   AF-A0A8J7SMV2-F1
#
_cell.length_a   1.000
_cell.length_b   1.000
_cell.length_c   1.000
_cell.angle_alpha   90.00
_cell.angle_beta   90.00
_cell.angle_gamma   90.00
#
_symmetry.space_group_name_H-M   'P 1'
#
loop_
_entity.id
_entity.type
_entity.pdbx_description
1 polymer ?
#
loop_
_entity_poly.entity_id
_entity_poly.type
_entity_poly.pdbx_seq_one_letter_code
_entity_poly.pdbx_strand_id
1 'polypeptide(L)'
;RTYRYKGHSMSDPAKYRTKKEEQEYKDKDPVNMIQAALLKKKHATAEDIETIKAKVKAEIDAAVKFADESEFPPVEEIYTDNYEQKDYPFIMD
;
A
#
# COMPACT_ATOMS: atom_id res chain seq x y z
N ARG A 1 -1.33 12.88 -15.38
CA ARG A 1 -2.62 12.89 -14.63
C ARG A 1 -2.87 11.48 -14.12
N THR A 2 -3.44 11.30 -12.93
CA THR A 2 -3.72 9.99 -12.30
C THR A 2 -5.13 9.96 -11.69
N TYR A 3 -5.58 8.80 -11.22
CA TYR A 3 -6.89 8.62 -10.59
C TYR A 3 -6.83 7.64 -9.41
N ARG A 4 -7.41 8.01 -8.26
CA ARG A 4 -7.48 7.16 -7.08
C ARG A 4 -8.74 6.31 -7.13
N TYR A 5 -8.63 4.99 -7.26
CA TYR A 5 -9.80 4.12 -7.35
C TYR A 5 -10.58 3.95 -6.05
N LYS A 6 -9.99 4.23 -4.89
CA LYS A 6 -10.66 4.14 -3.59
C LYS A 6 -11.08 5.52 -3.07
N GLY A 7 -11.81 5.55 -1.96
CA GLY A 7 -12.10 6.79 -1.23
C GLY A 7 -10.84 7.49 -0.73
N HIS A 8 -11.00 8.68 -0.15
CA HIS A 8 -9.91 9.47 0.39
C HIS A 8 -9.12 8.74 1.48
N SER A 9 -9.82 7.93 2.26
CA SER A 9 -9.26 7.01 3.24
C SER A 9 -10.06 5.71 3.22
N MET A 10 -9.67 4.76 4.07
CA MET A 10 -10.38 3.49 4.25
C MET A 10 -11.83 3.68 4.69
N SER A 11 -12.15 4.79 5.34
CA SER A 11 -13.50 5.10 5.84
C SER A 11 -14.36 5.93 4.88
N ASP A 12 -13.79 6.45 3.78
CA ASP A 12 -14.51 7.31 2.85
C ASP A 12 -15.26 6.48 1.77
N PRO A 13 -16.60 6.57 1.69
CA PRO A 13 -17.40 5.85 0.71
C PRO A 13 -17.39 6.46 -0.71
N ALA A 14 -16.70 7.59 -0.93
CA ALA A 14 -16.53 8.24 -2.24
C ALA A 14 -17.83 8.68 -2.95
N LYS A 15 -18.82 9.18 -2.19
CA LYS A 15 -20.14 9.59 -2.71
C LYS A 15 -20.14 10.81 -3.64
N TYR A 16 -19.01 11.49 -3.77
CA TYR A 16 -18.82 12.71 -4.57
C TYR A 16 -18.44 12.45 -6.04
N ARG A 17 -18.37 11.19 -6.47
CA ARG A 17 -18.05 10.82 -7.85
C ARG A 17 -18.96 9.71 -8.37
N THR A 18 -19.01 9.54 -9.68
CA THR A 18 -19.85 8.52 -10.30
C THR A 18 -19.09 7.20 -10.51
N LYS A 19 -19.81 6.07 -10.50
CA LYS A 19 -19.24 4.77 -10.88
C LYS A 19 -18.74 4.76 -12.33
N LYS A 20 -19.40 5.51 -13.21
CA LYS A 20 -19.01 5.64 -14.63
C LYS A 20 -17.64 6.30 -14.77
N GLU A 21 -17.45 7.44 -14.11
CA GLU A 21 -16.17 8.14 -14.09
C GLU A 21 -15.06 7.23 -13.56
N GLU A 22 -15.28 6.54 -12.43
CA GLU A 22 -14.29 5.60 -11.88
C GLU A 22 -13.93 4.49 -12.89
N GLN A 23 -14.93 3.94 -13.59
CA GLN A 23 -14.70 2.89 -14.59
C GLN A 23 -13.90 3.39 -15.80
N GLU A 24 -14.20 4.59 -16.32
CA GLU A 24 -13.44 5.20 -17.44
C GLU A 24 -11.95 5.37 -17.13
N TYR A 25 -11.58 5.50 -15.85
CA TYR A 25 -10.20 5.55 -15.39
C TYR A 25 -9.60 4.18 -15.09
N LYS A 26 -10.40 3.17 -14.71
CA LYS A 26 -9.93 1.77 -14.61
C LYS A 26 -9.59 1.19 -15.97
N ASP A 27 -10.32 1.57 -17.01
CA ASP A 27 -10.02 1.15 -18.39
C ASP A 27 -8.69 1.74 -18.90
N LYS A 28 -8.16 2.76 -18.21
CA LYS A 28 -6.87 3.42 -18.47
C LYS A 28 -5.81 3.04 -17.45
N ASP A 29 -5.97 1.92 -16.75
CA ASP A 29 -5.01 1.46 -15.75
C ASP A 29 -3.62 1.24 -16.39
N PRO A 30 -2.59 2.00 -15.95
CA PRO A 30 -1.27 1.90 -16.54
C PRO A 30 -0.62 0.51 -16.35
N VAL A 31 -0.97 -0.23 -15.29
CA VAL A 31 -0.46 -1.59 -15.05
C VAL A 31 -0.98 -2.54 -16.14
N ASN A 32 -2.28 -2.49 -16.42
CA ASN A 32 -2.89 -3.30 -17.47
C ASN A 32 -2.35 -2.92 -18.86
N MET A 33 -2.19 -1.62 -19.13
CA MET A 33 -1.64 -1.13 -20.40
C MET A 33 -0.20 -1.60 -20.63
N ILE A 34 0.65 -1.53 -19.60
CA ILE A 34 2.03 -2.00 -19.68
C ILE A 34 2.09 -3.52 -19.80
N GLN A 35 1.29 -4.26 -19.03
CA GLN A 35 1.21 -5.71 -19.14
C GLN A 35 0.87 -6.15 -20.57
N ALA A 36 -0.14 -5.53 -21.19
CA ALA A 36 -0.53 -5.80 -22.57
C ALA A 36 0.60 -5.45 -23.57
N ALA A 37 1.29 -4.32 -23.34
CA ALA A 37 2.41 -3.90 -24.19
C ALA A 37 3.61 -4.87 -24.10
N LEU A 38 3.94 -5.36 -22.91
CA LEU A 38 5.02 -6.32 -22.68
C LEU A 38 4.74 -7.64 -23.39
N LEU A 39 3.52 -8.17 -23.27
CA LEU A 39 3.09 -9.39 -23.95
C LEU A 39 3.10 -9.23 -25.47
N LYS A 40 2.53 -8.12 -25.98
CA LYS A 40 2.49 -7.84 -27.43
C LYS A 40 3.88 -7.73 -28.04
N LYS A 41 4.81 -7.10 -27.32
CA LYS A 41 6.21 -6.92 -27.77
C LYS A 41 7.11 -8.10 -27.43
N LYS A 42 6.58 -9.15 -26.79
CA LYS A 42 7.33 -10.33 -26.34
C LYS A 42 8.51 -9.99 -25.41
N HIS A 43 8.37 -8.94 -24.61
CA HIS A 43 9.33 -8.59 -23.56
C HIS A 43 9.10 -9.40 -22.27
N ALA A 44 7.92 -10.00 -22.13
CA ALA A 44 7.58 -10.94 -21.07
C ALA A 44 6.56 -11.95 -21.61
N THR A 45 6.54 -13.13 -21.01
CA THR A 45 5.49 -14.13 -21.19
C THR A 45 4.39 -13.97 -20.13
N ALA A 46 3.27 -14.67 -20.32
CA ALA A 46 2.23 -14.72 -19.29
C ALA A 46 2.77 -15.36 -17.99
N GLU A 47 3.64 -16.37 -18.11
CA GLU A 47 4.27 -17.04 -16.99
C GLU A 47 5.22 -16.11 -16.22
N ASP A 48 5.99 -15.27 -16.90
CA ASP A 48 6.84 -14.25 -16.26
C ASP A 48 6.00 -13.28 -15.40
N ILE A 49 4.86 -12.83 -15.94
CA ILE A 49 3.96 -11.91 -15.24
C ILE A 49 3.37 -12.58 -13.99
N GLU A 50 2.88 -13.81 -14.11
CA GLU A 50 2.33 -14.54 -12.96
C GLU A 50 3.40 -14.84 -11.91
N THR A 51 4.63 -15.14 -12.34
CA THR A 51 5.79 -15.30 -11.45
C THR A 51 6.07 -14.02 -10.66
N ILE A 52 6.03 -12.86 -11.31
CA ILE A 52 6.22 -11.56 -10.64
C ILE A 52 5.10 -11.32 -9.62
N LYS A 53 3.83 -11.55 -9.99
CA LYS A 53 2.69 -11.38 -9.08
C LYS A 53 2.80 -12.28 -7.86
N ALA A 54 3.18 -13.54 -8.06
CA ALA A 54 3.36 -14.50 -6.97
C ALA A 54 4.48 -14.07 -6.02
N LYS A 55 5.61 -13.59 -6.55
CA LYS A 55 6.73 -13.06 -5.73
C LYS A 55 6.30 -11.86 -4.90
N VAL A 56 5.65 -10.87 -5.52
CA VAL A 56 5.16 -9.67 -4.82
C VAL A 56 4.13 -10.04 -3.76
N LYS A 57 3.22 -10.99 -4.04
CA LYS A 57 2.26 -11.47 -3.06
C LYS A 57 2.96 -12.12 -1.86
N ALA A 58 3.95 -12.98 -2.10
CA ALA A 58 4.70 -13.62 -1.03
C ALA A 58 5.47 -12.61 -0.16
N GLU A 59 6.04 -11.57 -0.76
CA GLU A 59 6.72 -10.49 -0.04
C GLU A 59 5.74 -9.71 0.85
N ILE A 60 4.57 -9.34 0.32
CA ILE A 60 3.53 -8.65 1.09
C ILE A 60 3.01 -9.54 2.23
N ASP A 61 2.71 -10.81 1.96
CA ASP A 61 2.20 -11.75 2.98
C ASP A 61 3.25 -11.93 4.10
N ALA A 62 4.54 -11.98 3.77
CA ALA A 62 5.62 -12.05 4.76
C ALA A 62 5.73 -10.75 5.59
N ALA A 63 5.61 -9.58 4.97
CA ALA A 63 5.65 -8.30 5.67
C ALA A 63 4.44 -8.12 6.61
N VAL A 64 3.24 -8.52 6.18
CA VAL A 64 2.03 -8.51 7.02
C VAL A 64 2.19 -9.46 8.20
N LYS A 65 2.65 -10.70 7.95
CA LYS A 65 2.91 -11.67 9.01
C LYS A 65 3.90 -11.14 10.04
N PHE A 66 5.00 -10.55 9.58
CA PHE A 66 5.99 -9.93 10.46
C PHE A 66 5.37 -8.82 11.33
N ALA A 67 4.54 -7.95 10.74
CA ALA A 67 3.87 -6.88 11.47
C ALA A 67 2.85 -7.41 12.50
N ASP A 68 2.06 -8.43 12.13
CA ASP A 68 1.05 -9.03 13.00
C ASP A 68 1.67 -9.83 14.17
N GLU A 69 2.82 -10.46 13.94
CA GLU A 69 3.56 -11.23 14.95
C GLU A 69 4.51 -10.36 15.80
N SER A 70 4.69 -9.09 15.44
CA SER A 70 5.52 -8.17 16.20
C SER A 70 4.85 -7.80 17.53
N GLU A 71 5.62 -7.79 18.61
CA GLU A 71 5.13 -7.32 19.90
C GLU A 71 4.78 -5.83 19.83
N PHE A 72 3.76 -5.43 20.59
CA PHE A 72 3.50 -4.01 20.78
C PHE A 72 4.70 -3.34 21.46
N PRO A 73 4.99 -2.06 21.12
CA PRO A 73 6.03 -1.33 21.82
C PRO A 73 5.70 -1.24 23.32
N PRO A 74 6.72 -1.28 24.20
CA PRO A 74 6.51 -1.06 25.62
C PRO A 74 5.93 0.34 25.85
N VAL A 75 5.12 0.50 26.90
CA VAL A 75 4.39 1.76 27.17
C VAL A 75 5.36 2.94 27.33
N GLU A 76 6.55 2.67 27.85
CA GLU A 76 7.63 3.64 28.04
C GLU A 76 8.07 4.33 26.74
N GLU A 77 7.87 3.71 25.57
CA GLU A 77 8.18 4.31 24.27
C GLU A 77 7.40 5.60 23.99
N ILE A 78 6.28 5.83 24.68
CA ILE A 78 5.53 7.09 24.54
C ILE A 78 6.35 8.31 24.97
N TYR A 79 7.39 8.12 25.79
CA TYR A 79 8.26 9.18 26.30
C TYR A 79 9.56 9.35 25.49
N THR A 80 9.92 8.35 24.68
CA THR A 80 11.08 8.40 23.78
C THR A 80 10.85 9.40 22.63
N ASP A 81 11.91 9.99 22.10
CA ASP A 81 11.92 10.88 20.91
C ASP A 81 11.06 12.17 20.96
N ASN A 82 10.52 12.54 22.12
CA ASN A 82 9.79 13.81 22.29
C ASN A 82 10.72 15.03 22.45
N TYR A 83 11.87 14.85 23.10
CA TYR A 83 12.87 15.90 23.34
C TYR A 83 14.28 15.34 23.09
N GLU A 84 15.22 16.20 22.73
CA GLU A 84 16.63 15.82 22.60
C GLU A 84 17.28 15.52 23.97
N GLN A 85 16.80 16.18 25.03
CA GLN A 85 17.26 15.98 26.40
C GLN A 85 16.82 14.61 26.93
N LYS A 86 17.79 13.81 27.38
CA LYS A 86 17.55 12.44 27.87
C LYS A 86 16.84 12.38 29.23
N ASP A 87 16.94 13.44 30.01
CA ASP A 87 16.44 13.56 31.38
C ASP A 87 15.25 14.51 31.49
N TYR A 88 14.49 14.66 30.41
CA TYR A 88 13.30 15.51 30.41
C TYR A 88 12.29 15.01 31.48
N PRO A 89 11.86 15.87 32.42
CA PRO A 89 11.02 15.45 33.54
C PRO A 89 9.56 15.34 33.10
N PHE A 90 9.20 14.23 32.47
CA PHE A 90 7.80 13.93 32.14
C PHE A 90 6.95 13.83 33.41
N ILE A 91 5.71 14.32 33.32
CA ILE A 91 4.70 14.09 34.35
C ILE A 91 4.20 12.66 34.15
N MET A 92 4.42 11.82 35.14
CA MET A 92 3.99 10.42 35.15
C MET A 92 2.86 10.32 36.19
N ASP A 93 1.63 10.08 35.74
CA ASP A 93 0.46 9.83 36.59
C ASP A 93 0.31 8.34 36.92
#